data_AF-A0A2E4X1Z2-F1
#
_entry.id   AF-A0A2E4X1Z2-F1
#
_cell.length_a   1.000
_cell.length_b   1.000
_cell.length_c   1.000
_cell.angle_alpha   90.00
_cell.angle_beta   90.00
_cell.angle_gamma   90.00
#
_symmetry.space_group_name_H-M   'P 1'
#
loop_
_entity.id
_entity.type
_entity.pdbx_description
1 polymer ?
#
loop_
_entity_poly.entity_id
_entity_poly.type
_entity_poly.pdbx_seq_one_letter_code
_entity_poly.pdbx_strand_id
1 'polypeptide(L)'
;MIRWFFLSAMMMACTPALPSLPQDSDTPQPDRIELLQLFVYGQGDSRATAGLQEPVTVAGRMALKVKLLDQNNTPLGNQLIDAIVVESESWESLASFPFGSSCRTGAADGECEIRLLSTGMQGLLKLRLRAVSRPDVDLVHTIDLRADRAALNIDFVIDEVGSKAWKAGFPDPLRSWILPGLNRDDPRPLRLRFH
;
A
#
# COMPACT_ATOMS: atom_id res chain seq x y z
N MET A 1 11.81 66.74 63.83
CA MET A 1 12.00 66.72 62.37
C MET A 1 12.25 65.29 61.91
N ILE A 2 11.37 64.85 61.00
CA ILE A 2 11.34 63.68 60.10
C ILE A 2 12.72 63.04 59.77
N ARG A 3 12.82 61.71 59.86
CA ARG A 3 12.88 60.78 58.70
C ARG A 3 12.89 59.31 59.12
N TRP A 4 11.88 58.59 58.64
CA TRP A 4 11.82 57.14 58.51
C TRP A 4 12.87 56.65 57.50
N PHE A 5 13.48 55.50 57.78
CA PHE A 5 14.05 54.63 56.75
C PHE A 5 13.60 53.19 57.02
N PHE A 6 12.56 52.78 56.29
CA PHE A 6 12.28 51.38 56.02
C PHE A 6 13.34 50.88 55.03
N LEU A 7 14.09 49.84 55.40
CA LEU A 7 14.86 49.05 54.45
C LEU A 7 14.21 47.66 54.35
N SER A 8 13.50 47.46 53.24
CA SER A 8 12.92 46.19 52.82
C SER A 8 14.03 45.20 52.50
N ALA A 9 14.14 44.12 53.28
CA ALA A 9 14.95 42.97 52.93
C ALA A 9 14.24 42.18 51.81
N MET A 10 14.80 42.21 50.60
CA MET A 10 14.38 41.34 49.50
C MET A 10 14.65 39.88 49.89
N MET A 11 13.60 39.07 49.97
CA MET A 11 13.74 37.62 50.01
C MET A 11 14.22 37.14 48.64
N MET A 12 15.45 36.63 48.55
CA MET A 12 15.84 35.75 47.45
C MET A 12 15.11 34.42 47.64
N ALA A 13 13.96 34.26 46.99
CA ALA A 13 13.38 32.95 46.78
C ALA A 13 14.18 32.26 45.68
N CYS A 14 15.12 31.39 46.06
CA CYS A 14 15.72 30.43 45.13
C CYS A 14 14.61 29.48 44.66
N THR A 15 14.11 29.65 43.44
CA THR A 15 13.33 28.59 42.81
C THR A 15 14.26 27.40 42.59
N PRO A 16 13.95 26.20 43.12
CA PRO A 16 14.74 25.02 42.80
C PRO A 16 14.70 24.81 41.28
N ALA A 17 15.86 24.50 40.70
CA ALA A 17 15.94 24.14 39.29
C ALA A 17 14.92 23.03 39.00
N LEU A 18 14.16 23.17 37.91
CA LEU A 18 13.24 22.12 37.49
C LEU A 18 13.99 20.78 37.42
N PRO A 19 13.39 19.67 37.91
CA PRO A 19 13.99 18.36 37.69
C PRO A 19 14.12 18.13 36.19
N SER A 20 15.32 17.77 35.75
CA SER A 20 15.56 17.36 34.38
C SER A 20 14.64 16.18 34.05
N LEU A 21 13.92 16.28 32.94
CA LEU A 21 13.15 15.16 32.41
C LEU A 21 14.08 13.95 32.24
N PRO A 22 13.60 12.72 32.49
CA PRO A 22 14.37 11.52 32.20
C PRO A 22 14.85 11.57 30.74
N GLN A 23 16.16 11.51 30.55
CA GLN A 23 16.72 11.32 29.22
C GLN A 23 16.50 9.85 28.86
N ASP A 24 15.34 9.53 28.28
CA ASP A 24 15.10 8.23 27.64
C ASP A 24 15.91 8.09 26.34
N SER A 25 17.21 8.42 26.37
CA SER A 25 18.11 8.34 25.21
C SER A 25 18.73 6.96 25.01
N ASP A 26 18.63 6.07 25.99
CA ASP A 26 19.33 4.77 25.96
C ASP A 26 18.46 3.64 25.42
N THR A 27 17.14 3.86 25.24
CA THR A 27 16.26 2.85 24.65
C THR A 27 16.18 3.07 23.14
N PRO A 28 16.49 2.05 22.30
CA PRO A 28 16.30 2.13 20.86
C PRO A 28 14.86 2.52 20.52
N GLN A 29 14.68 3.63 19.80
CA GLN A 29 13.38 4.08 19.30
C GLN A 29 13.36 4.01 17.78
N PRO A 30 12.16 3.84 17.17
CA PRO A 30 12.02 3.94 15.72
C PRO A 30 12.58 5.26 15.18
N ASP A 31 13.33 5.18 14.07
CA ASP A 31 13.93 6.34 13.40
C ASP A 31 13.62 6.35 11.90
N ARG A 32 13.76 5.20 11.23
CA ARG A 32 13.54 5.07 9.79
C ARG A 32 12.81 3.78 9.41
N ILE A 33 11.85 3.88 8.50
CA ILE A 33 11.26 2.74 7.79
C ILE A 33 11.92 2.62 6.42
N GLU A 34 12.33 1.42 6.05
CA GLU A 34 12.83 1.09 4.72
C GLU A 34 11.91 0.09 4.04
N LEU A 35 11.60 0.35 2.78
CA LEU A 35 10.94 -0.62 1.92
C LEU A 35 12.00 -1.46 1.22
N LEU A 36 12.11 -2.74 1.60
CA LEU A 36 13.11 -3.64 1.06
C LEU A 36 12.67 -4.25 -0.27
N GLN A 37 11.41 -4.68 -0.34
CA GLN A 37 10.91 -5.43 -1.48
C GLN A 37 9.40 -5.31 -1.65
N LEU A 38 8.97 -5.31 -2.90
CA LEU A 38 7.59 -5.58 -3.29
C LEU A 38 7.51 -6.99 -3.88
N PHE A 39 6.57 -7.78 -3.39
CA PHE A 39 6.23 -9.09 -3.95
C PHE A 39 4.85 -9.03 -4.59
N VAL A 40 4.74 -9.63 -5.78
CA VAL A 40 3.46 -9.82 -6.48
C VAL A 40 3.19 -11.31 -6.55
N TYR A 41 1.97 -11.73 -6.19
CA TYR A 41 1.61 -13.13 -6.26
C TYR A 41 0.96 -13.47 -7.60
N GLY A 42 1.45 -14.54 -8.23
CA GLY A 42 0.87 -15.13 -9.43
C GLY A 42 -0.25 -16.12 -9.11
N GLN A 43 -0.43 -17.12 -9.99
CA GLN A 43 -1.35 -18.22 -9.73
C GLN A 43 -0.86 -19.10 -8.56
N GLY A 44 -1.79 -19.55 -7.72
CA GLY A 44 -1.49 -20.32 -6.51
C GLY A 44 -0.85 -19.47 -5.42
N ASP A 45 0.18 -19.96 -4.74
CA ASP A 45 0.94 -19.20 -3.72
C ASP A 45 2.34 -18.79 -4.20
N SER A 46 2.59 -18.90 -5.51
CA SER A 46 3.82 -18.42 -6.11
C SER A 46 3.90 -16.90 -6.03
N ARG A 47 5.05 -16.37 -5.59
CA ARG A 47 5.33 -14.95 -5.54
C ARG A 47 6.60 -14.62 -6.31
N ALA A 48 6.56 -13.51 -7.02
CA ALA A 48 7.71 -12.94 -7.71
C ALA A 48 8.12 -11.63 -7.04
N THR A 49 9.41 -11.38 -7.08
CA THR A 49 10.00 -10.09 -6.74
C THR A 49 9.63 -9.10 -7.83
N ALA A 50 8.96 -8.01 -7.47
CA ALA A 50 8.74 -6.86 -8.35
C ALA A 50 9.68 -5.73 -7.93
N GLY A 51 10.24 -5.03 -8.91
CA GLY A 51 10.98 -3.81 -8.64
C GLY A 51 10.08 -2.79 -7.93
N LEU A 52 10.64 -2.01 -7.01
CA LEU A 52 9.86 -1.00 -6.25
C LEU A 52 9.24 0.08 -7.14
N GLN A 53 9.71 0.23 -8.38
CA GLN A 53 9.16 1.17 -9.36
C GLN A 53 8.44 0.48 -10.53
N GLU A 54 8.37 -0.85 -10.52
CA GLU A 54 7.70 -1.59 -11.58
C GLU A 54 6.18 -1.52 -11.40
N PRO A 55 5.43 -1.34 -12.50
CA PRO A 55 3.98 -1.33 -12.41
C PRO A 55 3.46 -2.70 -12.01
N VAL A 56 2.39 -2.70 -11.20
CA VAL A 56 1.70 -3.91 -10.75
C VAL A 56 0.31 -3.97 -11.39
N THR A 57 -0.17 -5.18 -11.68
CA THR A 57 -1.52 -5.36 -12.20
C THR A 57 -2.59 -5.06 -11.15
N VAL A 58 -3.68 -4.41 -11.58
CA VAL A 58 -4.92 -4.30 -10.78
C VAL A 58 -5.47 -5.68 -10.43
N ALA A 59 -6.22 -5.77 -9.33
CA ALA A 59 -6.71 -7.04 -8.76
C ALA A 59 -5.60 -8.04 -8.35
N GLY A 60 -4.34 -7.59 -8.31
CA GLY A 60 -3.19 -8.36 -7.89
C GLY A 60 -3.07 -8.44 -6.37
N ARG A 61 -2.68 -9.62 -5.86
CA ARG A 61 -2.24 -9.77 -4.46
C ARG A 61 -0.78 -9.34 -4.36
N MET A 62 -0.45 -8.60 -3.33
CA MET A 62 0.89 -8.06 -3.10
C MET A 62 1.33 -8.24 -1.65
N ALA A 63 2.64 -8.22 -1.42
CA ALA A 63 3.23 -8.07 -0.10
C ALA A 63 4.38 -7.06 -0.13
N LEU A 64 4.38 -6.13 0.82
CA LEU A 64 5.45 -5.15 1.02
C LEU A 64 6.34 -5.65 2.15
N LYS A 65 7.60 -5.95 1.86
CA LYS A 65 8.61 -6.28 2.87
C LYS A 65 9.28 -5.00 3.33
N VAL A 66 9.13 -4.71 4.61
CA VAL A 66 9.58 -3.47 5.24
C VAL A 66 10.54 -3.79 6.37
N LYS A 67 11.41 -2.83 6.69
CA LYS A 67 12.36 -2.89 7.80
C LYS A 67 12.27 -1.64 8.63
N LEU A 68 12.32 -1.78 9.95
CA LEU A 68 12.42 -0.66 10.86
C LEU A 68 13.83 -0.57 11.43
N LEU A 69 14.38 0.64 11.43
CA LEU A 69 15.68 0.95 11.97
C LEU A 69 15.56 1.95 13.13
N ASP A 70 16.46 1.83 14.09
CA ASP A 70 16.66 2.81 15.15
C ASP A 70 17.61 3.95 14.73
N GLN A 71 17.89 4.87 15.66
CA GLN A 71 18.74 6.05 15.42
C GLN A 71 20.19 5.68 15.05
N ASN A 72 20.62 4.44 15.33
CA ASN A 72 21.95 3.91 15.06
C ASN A 72 21.98 3.09 13.76
N ASN A 73 20.92 3.10 12.95
CA ASN A 73 20.72 2.23 11.79
C ASN A 73 20.74 0.72 12.14
N THR A 74 20.39 0.37 13.37
CA THR A 74 20.27 -1.03 13.80
C THR A 74 18.83 -1.52 13.59
N PRO A 75 18.60 -2.76 13.14
CA PRO A 75 17.26 -3.28 12.99
C PRO A 75 16.47 -3.31 14.29
N LEU A 76 15.26 -2.76 14.28
CA LEU A 76 14.43 -2.61 15.46
C LEU A 76 13.26 -3.61 15.45
N GLY A 77 13.38 -4.64 16.27
CA GLY A 77 12.41 -5.73 16.37
C GLY A 77 11.21 -5.46 17.29
N ASN A 78 10.20 -6.32 17.16
CA ASN A 78 8.97 -6.33 17.97
C ASN A 78 8.13 -5.04 17.91
N GLN A 79 8.34 -4.18 16.93
CA GLN A 79 7.59 -2.95 16.72
C GLN A 79 6.42 -3.16 15.76
N LEU A 80 5.38 -2.33 15.86
CA LEU A 80 4.26 -2.32 14.92
C LEU A 80 4.44 -1.25 13.85
N ILE A 81 4.20 -1.63 12.59
CA ILE A 81 4.13 -0.73 11.43
C ILE A 81 2.73 -0.84 10.84
N ASP A 82 2.07 0.31 10.64
CA ASP A 82 0.80 0.42 9.93
C ASP A 82 1.01 0.88 8.48
N ALA A 83 0.21 0.35 7.55
CA ALA A 83 0.04 0.86 6.21
C ALA A 83 -1.31 1.59 6.08
N ILE A 84 -1.28 2.76 5.44
CA ILE A 84 -2.45 3.62 5.25
C ILE A 84 -2.50 4.03 3.78
N VAL A 85 -3.66 3.90 3.15
CA VAL A 85 -3.90 4.46 1.81
C VAL A 85 -4.14 5.97 1.97
N VAL A 86 -3.28 6.80 1.37
CA VAL A 86 -3.29 8.26 1.62
C VAL A 86 -4.02 9.04 0.53
N GLU A 87 -3.91 8.60 -0.72
CA GLU A 87 -4.54 9.27 -1.85
C GLU A 87 -5.09 8.23 -2.81
N SER A 88 -6.39 8.32 -3.06
CA SER A 88 -7.06 7.75 -4.21
C SER A 88 -7.70 8.92 -4.96
N GLU A 89 -7.42 9.05 -6.26
CA GLU A 89 -8.12 10.02 -7.10
C GLU A 89 -9.62 9.67 -7.26
N SER A 90 -10.02 8.46 -6.85
CA SER A 90 -11.40 7.98 -6.85
C SER A 90 -11.95 7.80 -5.43
N TRP A 91 -13.28 7.87 -5.29
CA TRP A 91 -13.98 7.48 -4.06
C TRP A 91 -13.91 5.96 -3.78
N GLU A 92 -13.34 5.18 -4.72
CA GLU A 92 -13.16 3.74 -4.60
C GLU A 92 -11.80 3.43 -3.96
N SER A 93 -11.77 2.45 -3.06
CA SER A 93 -10.52 2.02 -2.42
C SER A 93 -9.62 1.33 -3.44
N LEU A 94 -8.40 1.88 -3.66
CA LEU A 94 -7.40 1.29 -4.56
C LEU A 94 -6.69 0.06 -3.97
N ALA A 95 -6.88 -0.21 -2.68
CA ALA A 95 -6.34 -1.39 -2.00
C ALA A 95 -7.25 -1.84 -0.84
N SER A 96 -7.13 -3.12 -0.50
CA SER A 96 -7.68 -3.68 0.73
C SER A 96 -6.63 -4.53 1.46
N PHE A 97 -6.79 -4.66 2.78
CA PHE A 97 -5.86 -5.37 3.65
C PHE A 97 -6.55 -6.60 4.27
N PRO A 98 -6.55 -7.76 3.59
CA PRO A 98 -7.33 -8.92 4.02
C PRO A 98 -6.93 -9.49 5.38
N PHE A 99 -5.69 -9.23 5.82
CA PHE A 99 -5.14 -9.69 7.11
C PHE A 99 -4.87 -8.53 8.08
N GLY A 100 -5.46 -7.37 7.83
CA GLY A 100 -5.14 -6.13 8.54
C GLY A 100 -3.99 -5.37 7.88
N SER A 101 -3.97 -4.06 8.13
CA SER A 101 -3.03 -3.13 7.51
C SER A 101 -1.73 -2.97 8.32
N SER A 102 -1.46 -3.86 9.27
CA SER A 102 -0.35 -3.71 10.21
C SER A 102 0.52 -4.97 10.23
N CYS A 103 1.82 -4.80 10.44
CA CYS A 103 2.74 -5.92 10.70
C CYS A 103 3.61 -5.65 11.92
N ARG A 104 4.07 -6.72 12.57
CA ARG A 104 5.04 -6.66 13.68
C ARG A 104 6.41 -7.08 13.16
N THR A 105 7.42 -6.24 13.40
CA THR A 105 8.80 -6.53 12.99
C THR A 105 9.37 -7.73 13.75
N GLY A 106 10.13 -8.56 13.03
CA GLY A 106 10.83 -9.71 13.61
C GLY A 106 11.86 -9.27 14.64
N ALA A 107 12.01 -10.07 15.70
CA ALA A 107 12.88 -9.72 16.83
C ALA A 107 14.36 -9.55 16.46
N ALA A 108 14.83 -10.25 15.41
CA ALA A 108 16.25 -10.30 15.05
C ALA A 108 16.62 -9.40 13.86
N ASP A 109 15.73 -9.26 12.88
CA ASP A 109 16.01 -8.60 11.60
C ASP A 109 15.28 -7.27 11.44
N GLY A 110 14.35 -6.93 12.34
CA GLY A 110 13.55 -5.72 12.26
C GLY A 110 12.62 -5.69 11.05
N GLU A 111 12.37 -6.84 10.41
CA GLU A 111 11.64 -6.93 9.14
C GLU A 111 10.21 -7.46 9.34
N CYS A 112 9.25 -6.99 8.54
CA CYS A 112 7.94 -7.61 8.44
C CYS A 112 7.31 -7.42 7.05
N GLU A 113 6.23 -8.17 6.78
CA GLU A 113 5.49 -8.10 5.52
C GLU A 113 4.07 -7.59 5.76
N ILE A 114 3.64 -6.60 4.97
CA ILE A 114 2.26 -6.13 4.91
C ILE A 114 1.62 -6.67 3.64
N ARG A 115 0.51 -7.39 3.79
CA ARG A 115 -0.21 -7.99 2.66
C ARG A 115 -1.40 -7.13 2.27
N LEU A 116 -1.52 -6.88 0.98
CA LEU A 116 -2.60 -6.10 0.41
C LEU A 116 -3.08 -6.71 -0.91
N LEU A 117 -4.33 -6.43 -1.24
CA LEU A 117 -4.94 -6.73 -2.53
C LEU A 117 -5.22 -5.39 -3.21
N SER A 118 -4.72 -5.17 -4.43
CA SER A 118 -5.16 -4.01 -5.20
C SER A 118 -6.63 -4.21 -5.55
N THR A 119 -7.45 -3.22 -5.22
CA THR A 119 -8.89 -3.22 -5.49
C THR A 119 -9.19 -2.03 -6.39
N GLY A 120 -10.18 -2.12 -7.27
CA GLY A 120 -10.58 -0.98 -8.09
C GLY A 120 -9.81 -0.81 -9.40
N MET A 121 -9.70 0.44 -9.85
CA MET A 121 -9.22 0.84 -11.18
C MET A 121 -7.70 1.04 -11.26
N GLN A 122 -7.16 1.08 -12.48
CA GLN A 122 -5.78 1.48 -12.74
C GLN A 122 -5.51 2.91 -12.22
N GLY A 123 -4.29 3.18 -11.76
CA GLY A 123 -3.91 4.47 -11.18
C GLY A 123 -2.72 4.39 -10.23
N LEU A 124 -2.42 5.49 -9.53
CA LEU A 124 -1.34 5.55 -8.56
C LEU A 124 -1.85 5.26 -7.16
N LEU A 125 -1.45 4.13 -6.56
CA LEU A 125 -1.73 3.80 -5.17
C LEU A 125 -0.63 4.39 -4.28
N LYS A 126 -0.97 5.41 -3.48
CA LYS A 126 -0.06 5.98 -2.47
C LYS A 126 -0.29 5.36 -1.09
N LEU A 127 0.73 4.68 -0.59
CA LEU A 127 0.76 4.04 0.73
C LEU A 127 1.69 4.80 1.66
N ARG A 128 1.21 5.13 2.86
CA ARG A 128 2.04 5.60 3.97
C ARG A 128 2.23 4.45 4.95
N LEU A 129 3.48 4.08 5.16
CA LEU A 129 3.93 3.18 6.21
C LEU A 129 4.33 4.01 7.42
N ARG A 130 3.91 3.63 8.62
CA ARG A 130 4.12 4.43 9.83
C ARG A 130 4.41 3.56 11.04
N ALA A 131 5.42 3.91 11.83
CA ALA A 131 5.68 3.25 13.11
C ALA A 131 4.61 3.66 14.14
N VAL A 132 3.93 2.69 14.77
CA VAL A 132 2.81 2.99 15.68
C VAL A 132 3.29 3.74 16.94
N SER A 133 4.47 3.39 17.45
CA SER A 133 5.06 4.01 18.64
C SER A 133 5.66 5.40 18.38
N ARG A 134 5.98 5.72 17.12
CA ARG A 134 6.51 7.02 16.67
C ARG A 134 5.85 7.43 15.35
N PRO A 135 4.63 8.02 15.40
CA PRO A 135 3.85 8.35 14.21
C PRO A 135 4.51 9.36 13.25
N ASP A 136 5.53 10.08 13.73
CA ASP A 136 6.40 10.98 12.96
C ASP A 136 7.41 10.24 12.07
N VAL A 137 7.67 8.96 12.36
CA VAL A 137 8.49 8.08 11.51
C VAL A 137 7.58 7.40 10.50
N ASP A 138 7.55 7.95 9.29
CA ASP A 138 6.76 7.44 8.18
C ASP A 138 7.57 7.31 6.87
N LEU A 139 7.05 6.50 5.96
CA LEU A 139 7.55 6.33 4.59
C LEU A 139 6.35 6.32 3.65
N VAL A 140 6.35 7.23 2.67
CA VAL A 140 5.36 7.22 1.59
C VAL A 140 5.92 6.51 0.38
N HIS A 141 5.22 5.49 -0.09
CA HIS A 141 5.54 4.73 -1.29
C HIS A 141 4.38 4.80 -2.29
N THR A 142 4.71 4.88 -3.57
CA THR A 142 3.72 4.94 -4.66
C THR A 142 3.88 3.71 -5.54
N ILE A 143 2.77 3.02 -5.79
CA ILE A 143 2.69 1.85 -6.67
C ILE A 143 1.86 2.24 -7.90
N ASP A 144 2.41 2.07 -9.10
CA ASP A 144 1.68 2.25 -10.36
C ASP A 144 0.84 0.99 -10.64
N LEU A 145 -0.47 1.11 -10.47
CA LEU A 145 -1.43 0.04 -10.77
C LEU A 145 -1.88 0.15 -12.23
N ARG A 146 -1.63 -0.89 -13.02
CA ARG A 146 -2.02 -0.97 -14.43
C ARG A 146 -3.04 -2.05 -14.68
N ALA A 147 -3.95 -1.80 -15.61
CA ALA A 147 -4.81 -2.85 -16.14
C ALA A 147 -3.94 -3.95 -16.76
N ASP A 148 -4.25 -5.21 -16.48
CA ASP A 148 -3.65 -6.33 -17.18
C ASP A 148 -4.23 -6.42 -18.59
N ARG A 149 -3.63 -5.63 -19.50
CA ARG A 149 -4.06 -5.63 -20.90
C ARG A 149 -3.73 -6.93 -21.61
N ALA A 150 -2.81 -7.75 -21.10
CA ALA A 150 -2.50 -9.06 -21.67
C ALA A 150 -3.55 -10.11 -21.27
N ALA A 151 -4.20 -9.94 -20.13
CA ALA A 151 -5.32 -10.75 -19.69
C ALA A 151 -6.68 -10.32 -20.26
N LEU A 152 -6.79 -9.13 -20.89
CA LEU A 152 -8.04 -8.65 -21.48
C LEU A 152 -8.57 -9.67 -22.50
N ASN A 153 -9.68 -10.32 -22.13
CA ASN A 153 -10.34 -11.31 -22.95
C ASN A 153 -11.82 -10.92 -23.13
N ILE A 154 -12.27 -10.87 -24.38
CA ILE A 154 -13.68 -10.65 -24.73
C ILE A 154 -14.22 -11.94 -25.31
N ASP A 155 -15.18 -12.54 -24.62
CA ASP A 155 -15.88 -13.71 -25.12
C ASP A 155 -17.14 -13.26 -25.87
N PHE A 156 -17.16 -13.52 -27.17
CA PHE A 156 -18.32 -13.40 -28.04
C PHE A 156 -19.13 -14.68 -27.96
N VAL A 157 -20.37 -14.59 -27.50
CA VAL A 157 -21.29 -15.74 -27.41
C VAL A 157 -22.48 -15.48 -28.32
N ILE A 158 -22.69 -16.40 -29.25
CA ILE A 158 -23.91 -16.46 -30.06
C ILE A 158 -24.59 -17.77 -29.73
N ASP A 159 -25.80 -17.67 -29.19
CA ASP A 159 -26.59 -18.83 -28.80
C ASP A 159 -26.74 -19.78 -30.02
N GLU A 160 -26.54 -21.09 -29.81
CA GLU A 160 -26.52 -22.17 -30.82
C GLU A 160 -25.35 -22.22 -31.81
N VAL A 161 -24.53 -21.17 -31.92
CA VAL A 161 -23.38 -21.14 -32.85
C VAL A 161 -22.04 -21.36 -32.13
N GLY A 162 -21.94 -20.95 -30.86
CA GLY A 162 -20.80 -21.19 -29.99
C GLY A 162 -20.14 -19.90 -29.48
N SER A 163 -18.92 -20.03 -28.96
CA SER A 163 -18.16 -18.92 -28.38
C SER A 163 -16.81 -18.72 -29.05
N LYS A 164 -16.40 -17.46 -29.22
CA LYS A 164 -15.06 -17.06 -29.64
C LYS A 164 -14.48 -16.05 -28.67
N ALA A 165 -13.21 -16.20 -28.35
CA ALA A 165 -12.48 -15.33 -27.43
C ALA A 165 -11.55 -14.42 -28.22
N TRP A 166 -11.65 -13.10 -28.04
CA TRP A 166 -10.65 -12.15 -28.52
C TRP A 166 -9.74 -11.76 -27.38
N LYS A 167 -8.43 -11.86 -27.64
CA LYS A 167 -7.38 -11.48 -26.72
C LYS A 167 -6.62 -10.29 -27.27
N ALA A 168 -6.19 -9.40 -26.39
CA ALA A 168 -5.35 -8.28 -26.78
C ALA A 168 -4.07 -8.77 -27.51
N GLY A 169 -3.72 -8.09 -28.60
CA GLY A 169 -2.57 -8.45 -29.44
C GLY A 169 -2.82 -9.57 -30.45
N PHE A 170 -4.00 -10.19 -30.44
CA PHE A 170 -4.40 -11.20 -31.43
C PHE A 170 -5.41 -10.61 -32.45
N PRO A 171 -5.43 -11.14 -33.70
CA PRO A 171 -6.41 -10.73 -34.69
C PRO A 171 -7.84 -10.96 -34.21
N ASP A 172 -8.78 -10.15 -34.73
CA ASP A 172 -10.21 -10.31 -34.48
C ASP A 172 -10.69 -11.74 -34.83
N PRO A 173 -11.16 -12.54 -33.86
CA PRO A 173 -11.60 -13.91 -34.09
C PRO A 173 -12.93 -14.00 -34.85
N LEU A 174 -13.71 -12.90 -34.90
CA LEU A 174 -14.95 -12.86 -35.69
C LEU A 174 -14.67 -12.80 -37.18
N ARG A 175 -13.48 -12.34 -37.59
CA ARG A 175 -13.11 -12.17 -39.00
C ARG A 175 -13.05 -13.48 -39.78
N SER A 176 -12.76 -14.59 -39.11
CA SER A 176 -12.77 -15.95 -39.69
C SER A 176 -14.02 -16.75 -39.31
N TRP A 177 -14.93 -16.16 -38.52
CA TRP A 177 -16.11 -16.84 -38.05
C TRP A 177 -17.22 -16.71 -39.10
N ILE A 178 -17.31 -17.74 -39.95
CA ILE A 178 -18.47 -17.92 -40.83
C ILE A 178 -19.60 -18.39 -39.93
N LEU A 179 -20.59 -17.54 -39.70
CA LEU A 179 -21.76 -17.81 -38.87
C LEU A 179 -22.87 -18.39 -39.76
N PRO A 180 -23.03 -19.73 -39.85
CA PRO A 180 -24.05 -20.31 -40.69
C PRO A 180 -25.40 -20.03 -40.02
N GLY A 181 -26.32 -19.36 -40.73
CA GLY A 181 -27.69 -19.12 -40.23
C GLY A 181 -27.95 -17.77 -39.56
N LEU A 182 -27.04 -16.78 -39.67
CA LEU A 182 -27.42 -15.38 -39.54
C LEU A 182 -28.09 -14.93 -40.84
N ASN A 183 -29.41 -15.15 -40.92
CA ASN A 183 -30.20 -14.55 -41.98
C ASN A 183 -30.37 -13.06 -41.64
N ARG A 184 -30.26 -12.16 -42.63
CA ARG A 184 -30.40 -10.71 -42.40
C ARG A 184 -31.76 -10.34 -41.79
N ASP A 185 -32.74 -11.21 -42.00
CA ASP A 185 -34.13 -11.05 -41.57
C ASP A 185 -34.43 -11.73 -40.22
N ASP A 186 -33.45 -12.40 -39.59
CA ASP A 186 -33.58 -13.03 -38.26
C ASP A 186 -32.36 -12.66 -37.38
N PRO A 187 -32.33 -11.44 -36.81
CA PRO A 187 -31.20 -10.97 -36.02
C PRO A 187 -31.14 -11.71 -34.68
N ARG A 188 -30.17 -12.62 -34.55
CA ARG A 188 -29.89 -13.31 -33.29
C ARG A 188 -29.13 -12.40 -32.31
N PRO A 189 -29.41 -12.47 -31.00
CA PRO A 189 -28.72 -11.67 -30.01
C PRO A 189 -27.26 -12.14 -29.85
N LEU A 190 -26.32 -11.25 -30.15
CA LEU A 190 -24.92 -11.40 -29.76
C LEU A 190 -24.76 -10.93 -28.31
N ARG A 191 -24.15 -11.76 -27.47
CA ARG A 191 -23.79 -11.38 -26.09
C ARG A 191 -22.28 -11.23 -25.97
N LEU A 192 -21.86 -10.13 -25.33
CA LEU A 192 -20.48 -9.89 -24.98
C LEU A 192 -20.27 -10.20 -23.50
N ARG A 193 -19.23 -10.96 -23.19
CA ARG A 193 -18.76 -11.17 -21.82
C ARG A 193 -17.33 -10.63 -21.70
N PHE A 194 -17.10 -9.83 -20.67
CA PHE A 194 -15.80 -9.25 -20.36
C PHE A 194 -15.21 -10.00 -19.17
N HIS A 195 -13.96 -10.42 -19.31
CA HIS A 195 -13.20 -11.13 -18.30
C HIS A 195 -11.88 -10.43 -18.00
#